data_AF-A0A524K0T4-F1
#
_entry.id   AF-A0A524K0T4-F1
#
_cell.length_a   1.000
_cell.length_b   1.000
_cell.length_c   1.000
_cell.angle_alpha   90.00
_cell.angle_beta   90.00
_cell.angle_gamma   90.00
#
_symmetry.space_group_name_H-M   'P 1'
#
loop_
_entity.id
_entity.type
_entity.pdbx_description
1 polymer ?
#
loop_
_entity_poly.entity_id
_entity_poly.type
_entity_poly.pdbx_seq_one_letter_code
_entity_poly.pdbx_strand_id
1 'polypeptide(L)'
;MKLKEEKELQAITVEYEKALQLFHKKSFGKAGEAFKKITETYKDSEFYSILEIQARAKVYQSMAGAQTHPKTVKLESAQDYVWEGVYQLNAGDIDKALEFFAQAEKDNSRDAFLYFLMAAAYLKKEDTANTLRYVGKCLKKDEHYKVIIYNEPDFEPLLQDQDFLNLVE
;
A
#
# COMPACT_ATOMS: atom_id res chain seq x y z
N MET A 1 -8.87 -21.72 -35.47
CA MET A 1 -9.14 -21.47 -34.04
C MET A 1 -7.86 -21.12 -33.29
N LYS A 2 -6.87 -22.04 -33.19
CA LYS A 2 -5.57 -21.77 -32.50
C LYS A 2 -4.82 -20.52 -32.98
N LEU A 3 -4.69 -20.34 -34.30
CA LEU A 3 -4.00 -19.15 -34.86
C LEU A 3 -4.71 -17.82 -34.53
N LYS A 4 -6.03 -17.84 -34.27
CA LYS A 4 -6.79 -16.64 -33.89
C LYS A 4 -6.54 -16.31 -32.42
N GLU A 5 -6.63 -17.32 -31.55
CA GLU A 5 -6.32 -17.20 -30.12
C GLU A 5 -4.88 -16.69 -29.90
N GLU A 6 -3.89 -17.28 -30.56
CA GLU A 6 -2.49 -16.87 -30.43
C GLU A 6 -2.26 -15.40 -30.80
N LYS A 7 -2.90 -14.93 -31.89
CA LYS A 7 -2.79 -13.53 -32.33
C LYS A 7 -3.45 -12.57 -31.35
N GLU A 8 -4.64 -12.91 -30.85
CA GLU A 8 -5.33 -12.10 -29.84
C GLU A 8 -4.54 -12.07 -28.53
N LEU A 9 -3.97 -13.22 -28.11
CA LEU A 9 -3.19 -13.34 -26.88
C LEU A 9 -1.92 -12.50 -26.94
N GLN A 10 -1.21 -12.54 -28.07
CA GLN A 10 -0.05 -11.71 -28.29
C GLN A 10 -0.42 -10.22 -28.24
N ALA A 11 -1.51 -9.83 -28.91
CA ALA A 11 -1.94 -8.44 -28.96
C ALA A 11 -2.36 -7.91 -27.56
N ILE A 12 -3.21 -8.64 -26.83
CA ILE A 12 -3.69 -8.20 -25.52
C ILE A 12 -2.54 -8.15 -24.51
N THR A 13 -1.57 -9.07 -24.59
CA THR A 13 -0.40 -9.08 -23.71
C THR A 13 0.43 -7.80 -23.88
N VAL A 14 0.72 -7.42 -25.13
CA VAL A 14 1.48 -6.19 -25.44
C VAL A 14 0.73 -4.94 -24.97
N GLU A 15 -0.60 -4.88 -25.13
CA GLU A 15 -1.40 -3.76 -24.63
C GLU A 15 -1.41 -3.70 -23.11
N TYR A 16 -1.56 -4.86 -22.46
CA TYR A 16 -1.59 -4.99 -21.01
C TYR A 16 -0.26 -4.60 -20.37
N GLU A 17 0.88 -5.01 -20.93
CA GLU A 17 2.21 -4.60 -20.47
C GLU A 17 2.40 -3.08 -20.55
N LYS A 18 1.96 -2.44 -21.64
CA LYS A 18 2.01 -0.97 -21.77
C LYS A 18 1.15 -0.28 -20.72
N ALA A 19 -0.05 -0.80 -20.46
CA ALA A 19 -0.93 -0.27 -19.42
C ALA A 19 -0.32 -0.42 -18.02
N LEU A 20 0.32 -1.56 -17.73
CA LEU A 20 1.07 -1.77 -16.49
C LEU A 20 2.24 -0.79 -16.34
N GLN A 21 3.01 -0.53 -17.40
CA GLN A 21 4.08 0.46 -17.35
C GLN A 21 3.59 1.87 -16.98
N LEU A 22 2.43 2.28 -17.52
CA LEU A 22 1.78 3.53 -17.12
C LEU A 22 1.36 3.51 -15.65
N PHE A 23 0.82 2.39 -15.18
CA PHE A 23 0.41 2.21 -13.79
C PHE A 23 1.60 2.30 -12.83
N HIS A 24 2.70 1.61 -13.11
CA HIS A 24 3.92 1.64 -12.29
C HIS A 24 4.56 3.03 -12.24
N LYS A 25 4.43 3.82 -13.32
CA LYS A 25 4.84 5.23 -13.35
C LYS A 25 3.86 6.17 -12.65
N LYS A 26 2.88 5.65 -11.91
CA LYS A 26 1.78 6.40 -11.25
C LYS A 26 0.98 7.30 -12.18
N SER A 27 1.01 7.04 -13.49
CA SER A 27 0.24 7.78 -14.50
C SER A 27 -1.20 7.25 -14.56
N PHE A 28 -1.91 7.30 -13.43
CA PHE A 28 -3.16 6.56 -13.21
C PHE A 28 -4.28 6.92 -14.19
N GLY A 29 -4.41 8.19 -14.59
CA GLY A 29 -5.41 8.58 -15.62
C GLY A 29 -5.18 7.85 -16.94
N LYS A 30 -3.94 7.92 -17.47
CA LYS A 30 -3.56 7.24 -18.72
C LYS A 30 -3.63 5.71 -18.59
N ALA A 31 -3.21 5.18 -17.44
CA ALA A 31 -3.29 3.75 -17.16
C ALA A 31 -4.74 3.26 -17.17
N GLY A 32 -5.65 3.99 -16.51
CA GLY A 32 -7.08 3.67 -16.46
C GLY A 32 -7.73 3.65 -17.84
N GLU A 33 -7.42 4.63 -18.69
CA GLU A 33 -7.87 4.65 -20.10
C GLU A 33 -7.34 3.45 -20.90
N ALA A 34 -6.05 3.11 -20.72
CA ALA A 34 -5.43 1.98 -21.40
C ALA A 34 -6.05 0.64 -20.98
N PHE A 35 -6.29 0.42 -19.68
CA PHE A 35 -6.97 -0.77 -19.20
C PHE A 35 -8.43 -0.83 -19.67
N LYS A 36 -9.15 0.30 -19.64
CA LYS A 36 -10.51 0.38 -20.19
C LYS A 36 -10.55 -0.06 -21.65
N LYS A 37 -9.63 0.45 -22.48
CA LYS A 37 -9.52 0.08 -23.89
C LYS A 37 -9.35 -1.43 -24.10
N ILE A 38 -8.50 -2.08 -23.28
CA ILE A 38 -8.34 -3.55 -23.31
C ILE A 38 -9.68 -4.23 -23.03
N THR A 39 -10.39 -3.81 -21.97
CA THR A 39 -11.65 -4.44 -21.60
C THR A 39 -12.73 -4.31 -22.67
N GLU A 40 -12.76 -3.20 -23.40
CA GLU A 40 -13.71 -2.92 -24.49
C GLU A 40 -13.33 -3.66 -25.79
N THR A 41 -12.04 -3.71 -26.12
CA THR A 41 -11.52 -4.31 -27.36
C THR A 41 -11.71 -5.82 -27.37
N TYR A 42 -11.52 -6.47 -26.22
CA TYR A 42 -11.60 -7.93 -26.09
C TYR A 42 -12.89 -8.41 -25.39
N LYS A 43 -13.93 -7.56 -25.34
CA LYS A 43 -15.17 -7.86 -24.60
C LYS A 43 -15.92 -9.10 -25.09
N ASP A 44 -15.81 -9.40 -26.38
CA ASP A 44 -16.51 -10.50 -27.06
C ASP A 44 -15.58 -11.71 -27.31
N SER A 45 -14.39 -11.73 -26.71
CA SER A 45 -13.47 -12.88 -26.83
C SER A 45 -14.02 -14.09 -26.09
N GLU A 46 -13.99 -15.26 -26.74
CA GLU A 46 -14.41 -16.54 -26.17
C GLU A 46 -13.22 -17.34 -25.58
N PHE A 47 -11.99 -16.86 -25.79
CA PHE A 47 -10.78 -17.55 -25.38
C PHE A 47 -10.44 -17.26 -23.91
N TYR A 48 -10.32 -18.31 -23.11
CA TYR A 48 -10.05 -18.21 -21.67
C TYR A 48 -8.76 -17.44 -21.35
N SER A 49 -7.70 -17.66 -22.13
CA SER A 49 -6.41 -16.97 -22.03
C SER A 49 -6.55 -15.44 -22.14
N ILE A 50 -7.47 -14.96 -22.98
CA ILE A 50 -7.78 -13.55 -23.17
C ILE A 50 -8.66 -13.02 -22.04
N LEU A 51 -9.67 -13.79 -21.65
CA LEU A 51 -10.59 -13.43 -20.57
C LEU A 51 -9.86 -13.25 -19.23
N GLU A 52 -8.81 -14.03 -18.97
CA GLU A 52 -7.98 -13.86 -17.77
C GLU A 52 -7.28 -12.49 -17.76
N ILE A 53 -6.65 -12.09 -18.87
CA ILE A 53 -5.98 -10.79 -18.98
C ILE A 53 -7.00 -9.65 -18.92
N GLN A 54 -8.18 -9.83 -19.53
CA GLN A 54 -9.28 -8.87 -19.44
C GLN A 54 -9.77 -8.69 -17.99
N ALA A 55 -9.90 -9.78 -17.23
CA ALA A 55 -10.29 -9.72 -15.82
C ALA A 55 -9.26 -8.95 -14.98
N ARG A 56 -7.97 -9.21 -15.20
CA ARG A 56 -6.89 -8.44 -14.55
C ARG A 56 -6.93 -6.97 -14.96
N ALA A 57 -7.14 -6.66 -16.24
CA ALA A 57 -7.28 -5.28 -16.72
C ALA A 57 -8.45 -4.55 -16.03
N LYS A 58 -9.60 -5.20 -15.79
CA LYS A 58 -10.72 -4.60 -15.03
C LYS A 58 -10.32 -4.23 -13.60
N VAL A 59 -9.56 -5.10 -12.92
CA VAL A 59 -9.04 -4.83 -11.57
C VAL A 59 -8.12 -3.61 -11.59
N TYR A 60 -7.13 -3.58 -12.49
CA TYR A 60 -6.21 -2.45 -12.59
C TYR A 60 -6.90 -1.14 -13.04
N GLN A 61 -7.92 -1.22 -13.89
CA GLN A 61 -8.76 -0.06 -14.23
C GLN A 61 -9.45 0.50 -12.99
N SER A 62 -10.03 -0.36 -12.14
CA SER A 62 -10.66 0.05 -10.88
C SER A 62 -9.65 0.70 -9.93
N MET A 63 -8.46 0.10 -9.79
CA MET A 63 -7.37 0.65 -8.99
C MET A 63 -6.92 2.02 -9.49
N ALA A 64 -6.74 2.19 -10.80
CA ALA A 64 -6.40 3.47 -11.42
C ALA A 64 -7.52 4.52 -11.25
N GLY A 65 -8.79 4.08 -11.30
CA GLY A 65 -9.96 4.90 -11.02
C GLY A 65 -9.97 5.42 -9.58
N ALA A 66 -9.70 4.54 -8.60
CA ALA A 66 -9.61 4.92 -7.19
C ALA A 66 -8.51 5.95 -6.91
N GLN A 67 -7.40 5.89 -7.63
CA GLN A 67 -6.29 6.85 -7.52
C GLN A 67 -6.61 8.21 -8.15
N THR A 68 -7.46 8.25 -9.18
CA THR A 68 -7.84 9.50 -9.87
C THR A 68 -9.07 10.17 -9.29
N HIS A 69 -9.92 9.41 -8.60
CA HIS A 69 -11.12 9.89 -7.93
C HIS A 69 -11.08 9.43 -6.47
N PRO A 70 -10.12 9.94 -5.67
CA PRO A 70 -10.01 9.56 -4.27
C PRO A 70 -11.30 9.95 -3.56
N LYS A 71 -11.89 9.00 -2.83
CA LYS A 71 -13.03 9.31 -1.96
C LYS A 71 -12.49 10.15 -0.81
N THR A 72 -12.97 11.39 -0.70
CA THR A 72 -12.68 12.23 0.44
C THR A 72 -13.54 11.77 1.62
N VAL A 73 -12.91 11.17 2.62
CA VAL A 73 -13.56 10.89 3.90
C VAL A 73 -13.40 12.12 4.78
N LYS A 74 -14.48 12.54 5.44
CA LYS A 74 -14.39 13.56 6.47
C LYS A 74 -13.85 12.90 7.74
N LEU A 75 -12.68 13.34 8.19
CA LEU A 75 -12.05 12.84 9.41
C LEU A 75 -12.59 13.65 10.59
N GLU A 76 -13.22 12.99 11.55
CA GLU A 76 -13.90 13.65 12.68
C GLU A 76 -13.29 13.30 14.04
N SER A 77 -12.62 12.15 14.12
CA SER A 77 -12.00 11.65 15.34
C SER A 77 -10.51 11.38 15.15
N ALA A 78 -9.75 11.35 16.25
CA ALA A 78 -8.34 10.93 16.24
C ALA A 78 -8.17 9.54 15.61
N GLN A 79 -9.15 8.64 15.81
CA GLN A 79 -9.14 7.30 15.23
C GLN A 79 -9.29 7.33 13.70
N ASP A 80 -10.06 8.27 13.15
CA ASP A 80 -10.18 8.43 11.70
C ASP A 80 -8.83 8.82 11.08
N TYR A 81 -8.08 9.69 11.76
CA TYR A 81 -6.72 10.03 11.35
C TYR A 81 -5.77 8.83 11.43
N VAL A 82 -5.90 7.95 12.44
CA VAL A 82 -5.14 6.69 12.47
C VAL A 82 -5.47 5.83 11.26
N TRP A 83 -6.75 5.62 10.96
CA TRP A 83 -7.14 4.77 9.83
C TRP A 83 -6.75 5.34 8.47
N GLU A 84 -6.87 6.66 8.30
CA GLU A 84 -6.39 7.32 7.10
C GLU A 84 -4.86 7.20 6.97
N GLY A 85 -4.12 7.32 8.08
CA GLY A 85 -2.68 7.08 8.09
C GLY A 85 -2.31 5.64 7.69
N VAL A 86 -3.04 4.63 8.19
CA VAL A 86 -2.88 3.23 7.76
C VAL A 86 -3.16 3.06 6.27
N TYR A 87 -4.21 3.70 5.76
CA TYR A 87 -4.54 3.68 4.34
C TYR A 87 -3.38 4.24 3.49
N GLN A 88 -2.82 5.39 3.87
CA GLN A 88 -1.69 5.99 3.15
C GLN A 88 -0.42 5.14 3.27
N LEU A 89 -0.14 4.55 4.44
CA LEU A 89 1.01 3.68 4.65
C LEU A 89 0.94 2.45 3.74
N ASN A 90 -0.24 1.82 3.65
CA ASN A 90 -0.50 0.70 2.75
C ASN A 90 -0.44 1.09 1.27
N ALA A 91 -0.78 2.35 0.94
CA ALA A 91 -0.60 2.90 -0.41
C ALA A 91 0.86 3.24 -0.74
N GLY A 92 1.78 3.13 0.23
CA GLY A 92 3.19 3.46 0.10
C GLY A 92 3.49 4.96 0.19
N ASP A 93 2.52 5.79 0.56
CA ASP A 93 2.72 7.22 0.82
C ASP A 93 3.07 7.42 2.30
N ILE A 94 4.33 7.10 2.62
CA ILE A 94 4.82 7.06 4.00
C ILE A 94 4.81 8.44 4.65
N ASP A 95 5.14 9.49 3.89
CA ASP A 95 5.13 10.87 4.40
C ASP A 95 3.72 11.29 4.81
N LYS A 96 2.73 11.05 3.95
CA LYS A 96 1.35 11.38 4.26
C LYS A 96 0.77 10.52 5.39
N ALA A 97 1.18 9.26 5.48
CA ALA A 97 0.84 8.41 6.62
C ALA A 97 1.31 9.02 7.95
N LEU A 98 2.57 9.47 8.00
CA LEU A 98 3.14 10.11 9.18
C LEU A 98 2.47 11.44 9.52
N GLU A 99 2.05 12.23 8.53
CA GLU A 99 1.25 13.45 8.75
C GLU A 99 -0.06 13.12 9.49
N PHE A 100 -0.79 12.11 9.03
CA PHE A 100 -2.04 11.70 9.66
C PHE A 100 -1.84 11.09 11.05
N PHE A 101 -0.82 10.25 11.23
CA PHE A 101 -0.48 9.71 12.56
C PHE A 101 -0.06 10.81 13.54
N ALA A 102 0.69 11.81 13.10
CA ALA A 102 1.06 12.96 13.92
C ALA A 102 -0.17 13.81 14.30
N GLN A 103 -1.15 13.93 13.39
CA GLN A 103 -2.41 14.58 13.70
C GLN A 103 -3.23 13.78 14.72
N ALA A 104 -3.30 12.45 14.58
CA ALA A 104 -3.94 11.57 15.58
C ALA A 104 -3.28 11.69 16.96
N GLU A 105 -1.94 11.75 17.02
CA GLU A 105 -1.18 11.92 18.28
C GLU A 105 -1.51 13.28 18.94
N LYS A 106 -1.63 14.35 18.14
CA LYS A 106 -2.05 15.69 18.61
C LYS A 106 -3.48 15.70 19.14
N ASP A 107 -4.37 14.94 18.50
CA ASP A 107 -5.77 14.78 18.90
C ASP A 107 -5.96 13.75 20.03
N ASN A 108 -4.87 13.45 20.75
CA ASN A 108 -4.79 12.59 21.93
C ASN A 108 -5.06 11.09 21.71
N SER A 109 -4.99 10.58 20.47
CA SER A 109 -4.74 9.14 20.30
C SER A 109 -3.32 8.85 20.81
N ARG A 110 -3.23 8.14 21.94
CA ARG A 110 -1.97 7.83 22.64
C ARG A 110 -1.98 6.39 23.13
N ASP A 111 -2.28 5.48 22.22
CA ASP A 111 -2.26 4.04 22.44
C ASP A 111 -1.00 3.39 21.81
N ALA A 112 -0.76 2.13 22.16
CA ALA A 112 0.38 1.37 21.67
C ALA A 112 0.31 1.15 20.15
N PHE A 113 -0.89 1.00 19.58
CA PHE A 113 -1.09 0.70 18.18
C PHE A 113 -0.65 1.88 17.28
N LEU A 114 -1.04 3.11 17.61
CA LEU A 114 -0.57 4.29 16.89
C LEU A 114 0.97 4.38 16.92
N TYR A 115 1.59 4.16 18.07
CA TYR A 115 3.05 4.23 18.18
C TYR A 115 3.76 3.11 17.43
N PHE A 116 3.19 1.91 17.39
CA PHE A 116 3.67 0.83 16.54
C PHE A 116 3.61 1.22 15.05
N LEU A 117 2.50 1.79 14.58
CA LEU A 117 2.35 2.25 13.20
C LEU A 117 3.35 3.34 12.84
N MET A 118 3.60 4.30 13.74
CA MET A 118 4.61 5.33 13.53
C MET A 118 6.02 4.73 13.47
N ALA A 119 6.36 3.77 14.33
CA ALA A 119 7.64 3.08 14.28
C ALA A 119 7.85 2.37 12.93
N ALA A 120 6.85 1.59 12.48
CA ALA A 120 6.89 0.91 11.18
C ALA A 120 7.03 1.90 10.01
N ALA A 121 6.32 3.03 10.05
CA ALA A 121 6.42 4.07 9.02
C ALA A 121 7.82 4.71 8.98
N TYR A 122 8.41 5.06 10.13
CA TYR A 122 9.79 5.59 10.18
C TYR A 122 10.83 4.57 9.75
N LEU A 123 10.61 3.28 10.03
CA LEU A 123 11.50 2.22 9.58
C LEU A 123 11.52 2.10 8.06
N LYS A 124 10.35 2.21 7.40
CA LYS A 124 10.27 2.27 5.93
C LYS A 124 10.92 3.53 5.33
N LYS A 125 11.16 4.57 6.14
CA LYS A 125 11.96 5.75 5.76
C LYS A 125 13.45 5.62 6.06
N GLU A 126 13.89 4.47 6.58
CA GLU A 126 15.26 4.25 7.05
C GLU A 126 15.66 5.23 8.18
N ASP A 127 14.68 5.74 8.94
CA ASP A 127 14.90 6.61 10.08
C ASP A 127 14.91 5.78 11.37
N THR A 128 16.05 5.17 11.65
CA THR A 128 16.24 4.31 12.83
C THR A 128 16.00 5.08 14.14
N ALA A 129 16.42 6.34 14.23
CA ALA A 129 16.28 7.13 15.44
C ALA A 129 14.79 7.34 15.83
N ASN A 130 13.95 7.72 14.86
CA ASN A 130 12.52 7.85 15.13
C ASN A 130 11.83 6.49 15.28
N THR A 131 12.30 5.45 14.57
CA THR A 131 11.82 4.08 14.78
C THR A 131 11.97 3.66 16.24
N LEU A 132 13.20 3.71 16.79
CA LEU A 132 13.48 3.35 18.18
C LEU A 132 12.70 4.20 19.18
N ARG A 133 12.57 5.51 18.91
CA ARG A 133 11.76 6.41 19.74
C ARG A 133 10.31 5.96 19.84
N TYR A 134 9.69 5.58 18.72
CA TYR A 134 8.28 5.18 18.70
C TYR A 134 8.07 3.73 19.15
N VAL A 135 9.03 2.82 18.94
CA VAL A 135 9.07 1.51 19.61
C VAL A 135 9.03 1.71 21.13
N GLY A 136 9.93 2.53 21.67
CA GLY A 136 9.96 2.81 23.11
C GLY A 136 8.65 3.43 23.64
N LYS A 137 7.99 4.30 22.88
CA LYS A 137 6.66 4.83 23.25
C LYS A 137 5.58 3.73 23.23
N CYS A 138 5.61 2.86 22.22
CA CYS A 138 4.68 1.73 22.07
C CYS A 138 4.80 0.79 23.28
N LEU A 139 6.00 0.35 23.60
CA LEU A 139 6.25 -0.58 24.70
C LEU A 139 5.91 0.00 26.08
N LYS A 140 6.11 1.32 26.27
CA LYS A 140 5.65 2.01 27.49
C LYS A 140 4.13 2.00 27.66
N LYS A 141 3.38 1.83 26.56
CA LYS A 141 1.91 1.76 26.59
C LYS A 141 1.42 0.34 26.75
N ASP A 142 2.05 -0.61 26.07
CA ASP A 142 1.73 -2.03 26.16
C ASP A 142 2.98 -2.87 25.86
N GLU A 143 3.51 -3.52 26.88
CA GLU A 143 4.72 -4.35 26.77
C GLU A 143 4.48 -5.63 25.93
N HIS A 144 3.24 -6.05 25.68
CA HIS A 144 2.97 -7.20 24.80
C HIS A 144 3.43 -6.96 23.36
N TYR A 145 3.57 -5.70 22.96
CA TYR A 145 4.14 -5.36 21.66
C TYR A 145 5.62 -5.75 21.53
N LYS A 146 6.35 -6.09 22.61
CA LYS A 146 7.71 -6.64 22.50
C LYS A 146 7.74 -7.86 21.59
N VAL A 147 6.85 -8.83 21.86
CA VAL A 147 6.75 -10.06 21.07
C VAL A 147 6.31 -9.77 19.64
N ILE A 148 5.40 -8.82 19.44
CA ILE A 148 4.94 -8.43 18.11
C ILE A 148 6.11 -7.82 17.31
N ILE A 149 6.76 -6.79 17.86
CA ILE A 149 7.83 -6.05 17.19
C ILE A 149 9.05 -6.94 16.93
N TYR A 150 9.44 -7.80 17.87
CA TYR A 150 10.57 -8.71 17.71
C TYR A 150 10.35 -9.72 16.56
N ASN A 151 9.12 -10.16 16.34
CA ASN A 151 8.79 -11.15 15.31
C ASN A 151 8.27 -10.53 14.00
N GLU A 152 8.13 -9.21 13.92
CA GLU A 152 7.60 -8.54 12.75
C GLU A 152 8.69 -8.43 11.67
N PRO A 153 8.51 -9.01 10.46
CA PRO A 153 9.55 -9.05 9.44
C PRO A 153 10.09 -7.69 9.02
N ASP A 154 9.25 -6.64 9.05
CA ASP A 154 9.68 -5.28 8.74
C ASP A 154 10.83 -4.82 9.66
N PHE A 155 10.90 -5.32 10.91
CA PHE A 155 11.93 -4.99 11.91
C PHE A 155 13.16 -5.90 11.89
N GLU A 156 13.18 -6.96 11.06
CA GLU A 156 14.32 -7.87 10.91
C GLU A 156 15.67 -7.14 10.70
N PRO A 157 15.76 -6.04 9.91
CA PRO A 157 17.01 -5.30 9.75
C PRO A 157 17.58 -4.71 11.05
N LEU A 158 16.75 -4.52 12.08
CA LEU A 158 17.15 -3.97 13.37
C LEU A 158 17.58 -5.04 14.39
N LEU A 159 17.51 -6.33 14.07
CA LEU A 159 17.93 -7.41 14.99
C LEU A 159 19.45 -7.43 15.27
N GLN A 160 20.23 -6.61 14.56
CA GLN A 160 21.66 -6.39 14.83
C GLN A 160 21.93 -5.07 15.58
N ASP A 161 20.90 -4.26 15.82
CA ASP A 161 20.99 -3.00 16.53
C ASP A 161 20.79 -3.25 18.04
N GLN A 162 21.83 -2.97 18.83
CA GLN A 162 21.79 -3.23 20.27
C GLN A 162 20.76 -2.35 20.99
N ASP A 163 20.53 -1.12 20.53
CA ASP A 163 19.53 -0.23 21.13
C ASP A 163 18.12 -0.74 20.84
N PHE A 164 17.89 -1.35 19.68
CA PHE A 164 16.65 -2.06 19.38
C PHE A 164 16.46 -3.29 20.29
N LEU A 165 17.45 -4.18 20.37
CA LEU A 165 17.36 -5.40 21.19
C LEU A 165 17.10 -5.08 22.67
N ASN A 166 17.76 -4.04 23.21
CA ASN A 166 17.53 -3.58 24.58
C ASN A 166 16.07 -3.15 24.87
N LEU A 167 15.30 -2.80 23.83
CA LEU A 167 13.89 -2.46 23.96
C LEU A 167 12.99 -3.70 23.92
N VAL A 168 13.29 -4.67 23.07
CA VAL A 168 12.35 -5.75 22.70
C VAL A 168 12.68 -7.12 23.30
N GLU A 169 13.91 -7.35 23.75
CA GLU A 169 14.29 -8.51 24.58
C GLU A 169 13.94 -8.28 26.07
#